data_AF-A0A1Z8N4C1-F1
#
_entry.id   AF-A0A1Z8N4C1-F1
#
_cell.length_a   1.000
_cell.length_b   1.000
_cell.length_c   1.000
_cell.angle_alpha   90.00
_cell.angle_beta   90.00
_cell.angle_gamma   90.00
#
_symmetry.space_group_name_H-M   'P 1'
#
loop_
_entity.id
_entity.type
_entity.pdbx_description
1 polymer ?
#
loop_
_entity_poly.entity_id
_entity_poly.type
_entity_poly.pdbx_seq_one_letter_code
_entity_poly.pdbx_strand_id
1 'polypeptide(L)'
;MGARKRLRAEALKAEKKAIAIAQLRKSPISPRKMRLAADLIRGVEVNKALNILQFSSKDAAKSLEKLLRSAIANWEQKNEDADISEASLMVTRIEVGGGAMLKRIQPAPQGRAHRIRKRSNHVTIVVGGAK
;
A
#
# COMPACT_ATOMS: atom_id res chain seq x y z
N MET A 1 2.60 -22.69 -25.37
CA MET A 1 1.60 -21.66 -24.98
C MET A 1 1.28 -20.81 -26.21
N GLY A 2 0.00 -20.65 -26.58
CA GLY A 2 -0.38 -19.95 -27.82
C GLY A 2 -0.04 -18.46 -27.83
N ALA A 3 0.13 -17.89 -29.04
CA ALA A 3 0.54 -16.50 -29.28
C ALA A 3 -0.31 -15.47 -28.52
N ARG A 4 -1.63 -15.69 -28.42
CA ARG A 4 -2.57 -14.84 -27.67
C ARG A 4 -2.16 -14.63 -26.20
N LYS A 5 -1.69 -15.69 -25.53
CA LYS A 5 -1.30 -15.62 -24.12
C LYS A 5 0.00 -14.84 -23.93
N ARG A 6 0.93 -14.95 -24.88
CA ARG A 6 2.19 -14.20 -24.88
C ARG A 6 1.93 -12.70 -25.10
N LEU A 7 1.21 -12.34 -26.17
CA LEU A 7 0.88 -10.94 -26.49
C LEU A 7 0.15 -10.26 -25.33
N ARG A 8 -0.81 -10.94 -24.70
CA ARG A 8 -1.50 -10.40 -23.52
C ARG A 8 -0.58 -10.22 -22.31
N ALA A 9 0.37 -11.13 -22.10
CA ALA A 9 1.34 -11.00 -21.02
C ALA A 9 2.31 -9.83 -21.26
N GLU A 10 2.70 -9.60 -22.51
CA GLU A 10 3.54 -8.46 -22.90
C GLU A 10 2.80 -7.13 -22.70
N ALA A 11 1.54 -7.02 -23.14
CA ALA A 11 0.71 -5.84 -22.92
C ALA A 11 0.56 -5.50 -21.41
N LEU A 12 0.25 -6.50 -20.57
CA LEU A 12 0.14 -6.30 -19.12
C LEU A 12 1.46 -5.88 -18.46
N LYS A 13 2.59 -6.35 -18.97
CA LYS A 13 3.92 -5.93 -18.48
C LYS A 13 4.19 -4.47 -18.86
N ALA A 14 3.82 -4.07 -20.08
CA ALA A 14 3.97 -2.68 -20.53
C ALA A 14 3.13 -1.72 -19.67
N GLU A 15 1.86 -2.05 -19.41
CA GLU A 15 0.99 -1.25 -18.54
C GLU A 15 1.56 -1.09 -17.13
N LYS A 16 2.03 -2.19 -16.51
CA LYS A 16 2.65 -2.13 -15.17
C LYS A 16 3.96 -1.36 -15.15
N LYS A 17 4.69 -1.31 -16.27
CA LYS A 17 5.92 -0.53 -16.37
C LYS A 17 5.60 0.97 -16.30
N ALA A 18 4.52 1.42 -16.93
CA ALA A 18 4.08 2.82 -16.87
C ALA A 18 3.55 3.25 -15.49
N ILE A 19 2.79 2.39 -14.80
CA ILE A 19 2.17 2.75 -13.52
C ILE A 19 3.20 2.77 -12.38
N ALA A 20 3.30 3.86 -11.62
CA ALA A 20 4.12 3.91 -10.41
C ALA A 20 3.43 3.19 -9.23
N ILE A 21 4.02 2.08 -8.78
CA ILE A 21 3.46 1.18 -7.75
C ILE A 21 4.47 1.04 -6.62
N ALA A 22 3.98 1.06 -5.38
CA ALA A 22 4.74 0.65 -4.21
C ALA A 22 3.96 -0.39 -3.39
N GLN A 23 4.69 -1.34 -2.79
CA GLN A 23 4.09 -2.43 -2.00
C GLN A 23 4.79 -2.61 -0.66
N LEU A 24 4.00 -2.68 0.42
CA LEU A 24 4.45 -3.11 1.74
C LEU A 24 3.91 -4.51 2.02
N ARG A 25 4.80 -5.50 2.18
CA ARG A 25 4.41 -6.90 2.42
C ARG A 25 4.78 -7.37 3.84
N LYS A 26 3.93 -8.24 4.39
CA LYS A 26 4.12 -8.90 5.70
C LYS A 26 4.21 -7.92 6.87
N SER A 27 3.49 -6.79 6.79
CA SER A 27 3.45 -5.86 7.92
C SER A 27 2.67 -6.48 9.09
N PRO A 28 3.17 -6.40 10.34
CA PRO A 28 2.56 -7.01 11.52
C PRO A 28 1.32 -6.27 12.03
N ILE A 29 0.81 -5.31 11.25
CA ILE A 29 -0.35 -4.50 11.61
C ILE A 29 -1.63 -5.17 11.09
N SER A 30 -2.69 -5.13 11.90
CA SER A 30 -3.99 -5.65 11.49
C SER A 30 -4.55 -4.87 10.30
N PRO A 31 -5.09 -5.54 9.26
CA PRO A 31 -5.65 -4.88 8.08
C PRO A 31 -6.69 -3.81 8.41
N ARG A 32 -7.51 -4.02 9.45
CA ARG A 32 -8.55 -3.06 9.87
C ARG A 32 -7.97 -1.73 10.35
N LYS A 33 -6.87 -1.76 11.11
CA LYS A 33 -6.21 -0.54 11.61
C LYS A 33 -5.53 0.22 10.47
N MET A 34 -4.98 -0.51 9.51
CA MET A 34 -4.37 0.06 8.30
C MET A 34 -5.40 0.69 7.36
N ARG A 35 -6.58 0.10 7.20
CA ARG A 35 -7.66 0.68 6.37
C ARG A 35 -8.09 2.06 6.86
N LEU A 36 -8.24 2.24 8.16
CA LEU A 36 -8.60 3.55 8.72
C LEU A 36 -7.64 4.68 8.31
N ALA A 37 -6.33 4.39 8.26
CA ALA A 37 -5.35 5.37 7.81
C ALA A 37 -5.31 5.48 6.27
N ALA A 38 -5.48 4.36 5.55
CA ALA A 38 -5.51 4.34 4.09
C ALA A 38 -6.72 5.10 3.51
N ASP A 39 -7.86 5.07 4.19
CA ASP A 39 -9.09 5.75 3.76
C ASP A 39 -8.93 7.28 3.83
N LEU A 40 -8.10 7.81 4.74
CA LEU A 40 -7.83 9.25 4.86
C LEU A 40 -7.02 9.82 3.69
N ILE A 41 -6.18 8.99 3.07
CA ILE A 41 -5.26 9.42 2.00
C ILE A 41 -5.73 9.01 0.61
N ARG A 42 -6.83 8.27 0.50
CA ARG A 42 -7.36 7.82 -0.79
C ARG A 42 -7.87 9.02 -1.59
N GLY A 43 -7.36 9.22 -2.80
CA GLY A 43 -7.77 10.33 -3.67
C GLY A 43 -7.26 11.70 -3.22
N VAL A 44 -6.33 11.74 -2.27
CA VAL A 44 -5.71 12.98 -1.80
C VAL A 44 -4.42 13.23 -2.58
N GLU A 45 -4.10 14.50 -2.79
CA GLU A 45 -2.79 14.94 -3.32
C GLU A 45 -1.66 14.41 -2.44
N VAL A 46 -0.54 14.02 -3.05
CA VAL A 46 0.58 13.36 -2.36
C VAL A 46 1.15 14.21 -1.21
N ASN A 47 1.35 15.51 -1.40
CA ASN A 47 1.90 16.40 -0.36
C ASN A 47 0.96 16.48 0.85
N LYS A 48 -0.34 16.66 0.58
CA LYS A 48 -1.36 16.67 1.63
C LYS A 48 -1.48 15.32 2.33
N ALA A 49 -1.36 14.21 1.59
CA ALA A 49 -1.36 12.87 2.15
C ALA A 49 -0.14 12.64 3.08
N LEU A 50 1.06 13.11 2.71
CA LEU A 50 2.24 13.07 3.58
C LEU A 50 2.00 13.81 4.89
N ASN A 51 1.44 15.02 4.83
CA ASN A 51 1.12 15.81 6.02
C ASN A 51 0.09 15.10 6.91
N ILE A 52 -1.00 14.58 6.32
CA ILE A 52 -2.02 13.83 7.06
C ILE A 52 -1.40 12.63 7.79
N LEU A 53 -0.49 11.90 7.13
CA LEU A 53 0.17 10.73 7.74
C LEU A 53 1.16 11.12 8.83
N GLN A 54 1.95 12.18 8.62
CA GLN A 54 2.96 12.64 9.57
C GLN A 54 2.33 13.08 10.91
N PHE A 55 1.20 13.78 10.86
CA PHE A 55 0.49 14.27 12.04
C PHE A 55 -0.61 13.32 12.55
N SER A 56 -0.75 12.14 11.96
CA SER A 56 -1.73 11.16 12.42
C SER A 56 -1.28 10.50 13.73
N SER A 57 -2.20 10.40 14.69
CA SER A 57 -1.97 9.64 15.94
C SER A 57 -2.00 8.11 15.74
N LYS A 58 -2.31 7.62 14.54
CA LYS A 58 -2.40 6.18 14.26
C LYS A 58 -1.03 5.60 13.97
N ASP A 59 -0.66 4.54 14.68
CA ASP A 59 0.61 3.82 14.45
C ASP A 59 0.78 3.31 13.00
N ALA A 60 -0.33 2.97 12.34
CA ALA A 60 -0.34 2.58 10.92
C ALA A 60 0.19 3.67 9.98
N ALA A 61 0.08 4.94 10.36
CA ALA A 61 0.47 6.07 9.53
C ALA A 61 1.98 6.11 9.27
N LYS A 62 2.81 5.78 10.27
CA LYS A 62 4.28 5.73 10.12
C LYS A 62 4.72 4.76 9.01
N SER A 63 4.07 3.59 8.95
CA SER A 63 4.35 2.60 7.92
C SER A 63 3.85 3.03 6.54
N LEU A 64 2.72 3.74 6.47
CA LEU A 64 2.17 4.26 5.23
C LEU A 64 2.95 5.47 4.69
N GLU A 65 3.46 6.34 5.56
CA GLU A 65 4.28 7.49 5.18
C GLU A 65 5.54 7.04 4.45
N LYS A 66 6.25 6.05 5.01
CA LYS A 66 7.42 5.44 4.38
C LYS A 66 7.06 4.81 3.02
N LEU A 67 5.92 4.13 2.93
CA LEU A 67 5.46 3.52 1.69
C LEU A 67 5.11 4.58 0.63
N LEU A 68 4.49 5.69 1.03
CA LEU A 68 4.14 6.79 0.14
C LEU A 68 5.40 7.47 -0.39
N ARG A 69 6.39 7.76 0.46
CA ARG A 69 7.71 8.26 0.02
C ARG A 69 8.38 7.34 -0.99
N SER A 70 8.31 6.03 -0.78
CA SER A 70 8.80 5.05 -1.76
C SER A 70 8.01 5.07 -3.08
N ALA A 71 6.70 5.33 -3.04
CA ALA A 71 5.89 5.45 -4.25
C ALA A 71 6.26 6.68 -5.07
N ILE A 72 6.55 7.80 -4.41
CA ILE A 72 7.03 9.04 -5.04
C ILE A 72 8.37 8.79 -5.72
N ALA A 73 9.35 8.21 -5.00
CA ALA A 73 10.65 7.86 -5.58
C ALA A 73 10.55 6.90 -6.78
N ASN A 74 9.62 5.93 -6.73
CA ASN A 74 9.37 5.04 -7.87
C ASN A 74 8.72 5.75 -9.06
N TRP A 75 7.98 6.83 -8.82
CA TRP A 75 7.41 7.66 -9.88
C TRP A 75 8.49 8.54 -10.51
N GLU A 76 9.31 9.20 -9.69
CA GLU A 76 10.47 10.00 -10.14
C GLU A 76 11.39 9.18 -11.06
N GLN A 77 11.76 7.96 -10.66
CA GLN A 77 12.59 7.07 -11.47
C GLN A 77 11.98 6.66 -12.82
N LYS A 78 10.66 6.77 -12.98
CA LYS A 78 9.97 6.44 -14.24
C LYS A 78 9.76 7.66 -15.13
N ASN A 79 9.85 8.85 -14.55
CA ASN A 79 9.52 10.12 -15.14
C ASN A 79 10.72 11.06 -14.97
N GLU A 80 11.92 10.61 -15.39
CA GLU A 80 13.19 11.34 -15.20
C GLU A 80 13.17 12.77 -15.78
N ASP A 81 12.33 13.01 -16.80
CA ASP A 81 12.19 14.30 -17.48
C ASP A 81 11.06 15.20 -16.92
N ALA A 82 10.29 14.75 -15.93
CA ALA A 82 9.12 15.47 -15.43
C ALA A 82 9.27 15.88 -13.95
N ASP A 83 9.05 17.16 -13.68
CA ASP A 83 9.10 17.69 -12.33
C ASP A 83 7.86 17.31 -11.51
N ILE A 84 8.09 16.83 -10.30
CA ILE A 84 7.07 16.41 -9.32
C ILE A 84 6.10 17.56 -9.01
N SER A 85 6.64 18.78 -8.96
CA SER A 85 5.89 20.01 -8.65
C SER A 85 4.87 20.36 -9.74
N GLU A 86 5.14 19.99 -10.99
CA GLU A 86 4.25 20.26 -12.13
C GLU A 86 3.21 19.14 -12.32
N ALA A 87 3.52 17.92 -11.90
CA ALA A 87 2.75 16.72 -12.20
C ALA A 87 1.45 16.52 -11.38
N SER A 88 1.15 17.40 -10.41
CA SER A 88 -0.03 17.31 -9.52
C SER A 88 -0.35 15.86 -9.10
N LEU A 89 0.60 15.22 -8.43
CA LEU A 89 0.53 13.81 -8.08
C LEU A 89 -0.56 13.53 -7.05
N MET A 90 -1.38 12.53 -7.33
CA MET A 90 -2.44 12.05 -6.43
C MET A 90 -2.30 10.56 -6.09
N VAL A 91 -2.84 10.18 -4.94
CA VAL A 91 -3.00 8.77 -4.56
C VAL A 91 -4.21 8.19 -5.29
N THR A 92 -3.99 7.69 -6.51
CA THR A 92 -5.05 7.16 -7.38
C THR A 92 -5.70 5.91 -6.80
N ARG A 93 -4.89 4.98 -6.24
CA ARG A 93 -5.41 3.72 -5.67
C ARG A 93 -4.59 3.30 -4.47
N ILE A 94 -5.30 2.93 -3.41
CA ILE A 94 -4.72 2.33 -2.21
C ILE A 94 -5.53 1.12 -1.77
N GLU A 95 -4.84 -0.01 -1.60
CA GLU A 95 -5.44 -1.29 -1.23
C GLU A 95 -4.77 -1.90 -0.02
N VAL A 96 -5.59 -2.38 0.91
CA VAL A 96 -5.14 -3.06 2.13
C VAL A 96 -5.72 -4.47 2.17
N GLY A 97 -4.91 -5.42 1.72
CA GLY A 97 -5.21 -6.85 1.74
C GLY A 97 -4.89 -7.53 3.08
N GLY A 98 -5.45 -8.71 3.30
CA GLY A 98 -5.06 -9.59 4.40
C GLY A 98 -3.77 -10.34 4.09
N GLY A 99 -2.93 -10.55 5.10
CA GLY A 99 -1.73 -11.38 5.01
C GLY A 99 -1.83 -12.68 5.81
N ALA A 100 -0.73 -13.42 5.85
CA ALA A 100 -0.61 -14.63 6.64
C ALA A 100 -0.86 -14.36 8.13
N MET A 101 -1.61 -15.24 8.79
CA MET A 101 -2.00 -15.08 10.19
C MET A 101 -1.28 -16.11 11.05
N LEU A 102 -0.57 -15.64 12.07
CA LEU A 102 0.03 -16.52 13.08
C LEU A 102 -1.00 -16.82 14.17
N LYS A 103 -1.08 -18.09 14.57
CA LYS A 103 -1.94 -18.58 15.65
C LYS A 103 -1.07 -18.79 16.90
N ARG A 104 -1.54 -18.32 18.05
CA ARG A 104 -0.93 -18.55 19.37
C ARG A 104 -2.01 -19.03 20.33
N ILE A 105 -1.60 -19.81 21.33
CA ILE A 105 -2.50 -20.30 22.38
C ILE A 105 -2.34 -19.39 23.60
N GLN A 106 -3.45 -19.09 24.26
CA GLN A 106 -3.49 -18.40 25.54
C GLN A 106 -4.20 -19.31 26.55
N PRO A 107 -3.56 -19.63 27.69
CA PRO A 107 -4.23 -20.34 28.78
C PRO A 107 -5.45 -19.57 29.26
N ALA A 108 -6.53 -20.30 29.55
CA ALA A 108 -7.80 -19.75 29.99
C ALA A 108 -8.33 -20.52 31.22
N PRO A 109 -9.30 -19.96 31.97
CA PRO A 109 -9.84 -20.61 33.16
C PRO A 109 -10.40 -22.02 32.88
N GLN A 110 -10.41 -22.86 33.91
CA GLN A 110 -10.94 -24.24 33.85
C GLN A 110 -10.22 -25.15 32.84
N GLY A 111 -8.89 -25.03 32.72
CA GLY A 111 -8.09 -25.88 31.83
C GLY A 111 -8.32 -25.65 30.33
N ARG A 112 -8.91 -24.51 29.95
CA ARG A 112 -9.26 -24.19 28.56
C ARG A 112 -8.09 -23.50 27.83
N ALA A 113 -8.11 -23.58 26.50
CA ALA A 113 -7.12 -22.93 25.63
C ALA A 113 -7.82 -22.01 24.60
N HIS A 114 -7.58 -20.70 24.70
CA HIS A 114 -8.06 -19.73 23.71
C HIS A 114 -7.03 -19.49 22.61
N ARG A 115 -7.51 -19.15 21.41
CA ARG A 115 -6.66 -18.89 20.24
C ARG A 115 -6.51 -17.39 19.98
N ILE A 116 -5.30 -16.87 20.13
CA ILE A 116 -4.93 -15.53 19.68
C ILE A 116 -4.51 -15.58 18.21
N ARG A 117 -5.02 -14.64 17.41
CA ARG A 117 -4.71 -14.48 15.99
C ARG A 117 -3.88 -13.21 15.77
N LYS A 118 -2.57 -13.36 15.52
CA LYS A 118 -1.69 -12.26 15.12
C LYS A 118 -1.79 -12.07 13.60
N ARG A 119 -2.57 -11.07 13.19
CA ARG A 119 -2.87 -10.78 11.79
C ARG A 119 -1.77 -9.91 11.18
N SER A 120 -1.43 -10.18 9.92
CA SER A 120 -0.60 -9.31 9.10
C SER A 120 -1.41 -8.76 7.93
N ASN A 121 -0.84 -7.81 7.20
CA ASN A 121 -1.43 -7.24 6.01
C ASN A 121 -0.41 -7.04 4.87
N HIS A 122 -0.97 -6.75 3.70
CA HIS A 122 -0.23 -6.29 2.52
C HIS A 122 -0.89 -5.00 2.05
N VAL A 123 -0.08 -3.97 1.79
CA VAL A 123 -0.55 -2.68 1.29
C VAL A 123 0.03 -2.44 -0.10
N THR A 124 -0.80 -2.00 -1.04
CA THR A 124 -0.38 -1.53 -2.36
C THR A 124 -0.84 -0.10 -2.54
N ILE A 125 0.09 0.78 -2.91
CA ILE A 125 -0.19 2.18 -3.26
C ILE A 125 0.17 2.37 -4.73
N VAL A 126 -0.70 3.08 -5.44
CA VAL A 126 -0.48 3.56 -6.80
C VAL A 126 -0.59 5.08 -6.79
N VAL A 127 0.43 5.74 -7.32
CA VAL A 127 0.45 7.18 -7.53
C VAL A 127 0.38 7.47 -9.03
N GLY A 128 -0.29 8.55 -9.39
CA GLY A 128 -0.46 8.98 -10.78
C GLY A 128 -0.82 10.46 -10.84
N GLY A 129 -0.68 11.05 -12.03
CA GLY A 129 -1.06 12.44 -12.27
C GLY A 129 -2.56 12.65 -12.12
N ALA A 130 -2.93 13.91 -11.88
CA ALA A 130 -4.33 14.32 -11.85
C ALA A 130 -5.02 14.02 -13.20
N LYS A 131 -6.25 13.51 -13.14
CA LYS A 131 -7.06 13.22 -14.32
C LYS A 131 -7.76 14.48 -14.80
#